data_AF-A0A7V2WZF5-F1
#
_entry.id   AF-A0A7V2WZF5-F1
#
_cell.length_a   1.000
_cell.length_b   1.000
_cell.length_c   1.000
_cell.angle_alpha   90.00
_cell.angle_beta   90.00
_cell.angle_gamma   90.00
#
_symmetry.space_group_name_H-M   'P 1'
#
loop_
_entity.id
_entity.type
_entity.pdbx_description
1 polymer ?
#
loop_
_entity_poly.entity_id
_entity_poly.type
_entity_poly.pdbx_seq_one_letter_code
_entity_poly.pdbx_strand_id
1 'polypeptide(L)' 'MTARPHIAILHPDAVRIREVLVRRRRQLGMSQEELDERLGCAERMVSKWECGRHAPTLGTLVAWAEALGLRIELREQHG' A
#
# COMPACT_ATOMS: atom_id res chain seq x y z
N MET A 1 6.07 -12.95 24.74
CA MET A 1 5.17 -11.81 25.04
C MET A 1 5.61 -10.60 24.23
N THR A 2 4.94 -10.30 23.12
CA THR A 2 4.91 -8.98 22.49
C THR A 2 3.51 -8.83 21.91
N ALA A 3 2.70 -7.94 22.50
CA ALA A 3 1.36 -7.66 22.01
C ALA A 3 1.46 -7.19 20.54
N ARG A 4 0.82 -7.91 19.61
CA ARG A 4 0.53 -7.38 18.28
C ARG A 4 -0.44 -6.20 18.49
N PRO A 5 -0.07 -4.95 18.22
CA PRO A 5 -1.05 -3.88 18.34
C PRO A 5 -2.14 -4.12 17.30
N HIS A 6 -3.38 -3.87 17.74
CA HIS A 6 -4.64 -3.84 17.02
C HIS A 6 -4.61 -2.89 15.80
N ILE A 7 -3.78 -3.14 14.78
CA ILE A 7 -3.90 -2.43 13.51
C ILE A 7 -4.94 -3.13 12.65
N ALA A 8 -5.90 -2.31 12.21
CA ALA A 8 -6.93 -2.55 11.21
C ALA A 8 -8.27 -3.11 11.72
N ILE A 9 -9.06 -2.23 12.35
CA ILE A 9 -10.36 -1.99 11.70
C ILE A 9 -9.99 -1.48 10.30
N LEU A 10 -10.18 -2.30 9.26
CA LEU A 10 -9.92 -1.94 7.87
C LEU A 10 -10.75 -0.69 7.56
N HIS A 11 -10.13 0.50 7.64
CA HIS A 11 -10.79 1.73 7.25
C HIS A 11 -11.19 1.60 5.77
N PRO A 12 -12.45 1.92 5.38
CA PRO A 12 -12.89 1.79 4.00
C PRO A 12 -11.96 2.46 2.99
N ASP A 13 -11.37 3.61 3.36
CA ASP A 13 -10.41 4.29 2.49
C ASP A 13 -9.08 3.54 2.37
N ALA A 14 -8.61 2.86 3.42
CA ALA A 14 -7.39 2.05 3.33
C ALA A 14 -7.58 0.89 2.35
N VAL A 15 -8.78 0.29 2.32
CA VAL A 15 -9.15 -0.73 1.32
C VAL A 15 -9.16 -0.13 -0.08
N ARG A 16 -9.81 1.03 -0.26
CA ARG A 16 -9.92 1.70 -1.57
C ARG A 16 -8.56 2.14 -2.11
N ILE A 17 -7.70 2.72 -1.27
CA ILE A 17 -6.34 3.12 -1.65
C ILE A 17 -5.55 1.89 -2.09
N ARG A 18 -5.57 0.80 -1.31
CA ARG A 18 -4.90 -0.46 -1.69
C ARG A 18 -5.38 -0.98 -3.04
N GLU A 19 -6.68 -0.99 -3.29
CA GLU A 19 -7.24 -1.43 -4.58
C GLU A 19 -6.79 -0.57 -5.75
N VAL A 20 -6.67 0.75 -5.56
CA VAL A 20 -6.11 1.67 -6.56
C VAL A 20 -4.65 1.30 -6.87
N LEU A 21 -3.82 1.07 -5.84
CA LEU A 21 -2.41 0.71 -6.01
C LEU A 21 -2.26 -0.66 -6.70
N VAL A 22 -3.00 -1.68 -6.26
CA VAL A 22 -3.01 -3.03 -6.88
C VAL A 22 -3.39 -2.94 -8.35
N ARG A 23 -4.45 -2.20 -8.66
CA ARG A 23 -4.94 -2.03 -10.03
C ARG A 23 -3.89 -1.35 -10.90
N ARG A 24 -3.27 -0.29 -10.40
CA ARG A 24 -2.22 0.43 -11.13
C ARG A 24 -1.01 -0.44 -11.40
N ARG A 25 -0.52 -1.21 -10.41
CA ARG A 25 0.58 -2.17 -10.60
C ARG A 25 0.27 -3.16 -11.72
N ARG A 26 -0.94 -3.73 -11.72
CA ARG A 26 -1.38 -4.66 -12.77
C ARG A 26 -1.46 -4.00 -14.15
N GLN A 27 -1.90 -2.75 -14.25
CA GLN A 27 -1.91 -1.99 -15.52
C GLN A 27 -0.50 -1.76 -16.08
N LEU A 28 0.50 -1.65 -15.19
CA LEU A 28 1.91 -1.53 -15.58
C LEU A 28 2.54 -2.89 -15.95
N GLY A 29 1.81 -4.00 -15.84
CA GLY A 29 2.34 -5.35 -16.08
C GLY A 29 3.36 -5.83 -15.04
N MET A 30 3.51 -5.09 -13.92
CA MET A 30 4.54 -5.35 -12.92
C MET A 30 4.09 -6.47 -11.96
N SER A 31 4.99 -7.39 -11.64
CA SER A 31 4.81 -8.43 -10.61
C SER A 31 4.87 -7.83 -9.19
N GLN A 32 4.52 -8.62 -8.16
CA GLN A 32 4.71 -8.17 -6.77
C GLN A 32 6.19 -8.11 -6.40
N GLU A 33 7.00 -9.02 -6.93
CA GLU A 33 8.44 -9.12 -6.68
C GLU A 33 9.21 -7.96 -7.31
N GLU A 34 8.89 -7.61 -8.57
CA GLU A 34 9.46 -6.44 -9.24
C GLU A 34 9.14 -5.14 -8.48
N LEU A 35 7.98 -5.08 -7.81
CA LEU A 35 7.63 -3.94 -6.98
C LEU A 35 8.34 -3.96 -5.62
N ASP A 36 8.54 -5.13 -5.01
CA ASP A 36 9.36 -5.26 -3.80
C ASP A 36 10.79 -4.74 -4.08
N GLU A 37 11.38 -5.16 -5.20
CA GLU A 37 12.70 -4.70 -5.66
C GLU A 37 12.73 -3.19 -5.91
N ARG A 38 11.74 -2.67 -6.64
CA ARG A 38 11.64 -1.24 -6.94
C ARG A 38 11.48 -0.38 -5.69
N LEU A 39 10.81 -0.90 -4.65
CA LEU A 39 10.65 -0.23 -3.37
C LEU A 39 11.83 -0.46 -2.42
N GLY A 40 12.79 -1.32 -2.78
CA GLY A 40 13.90 -1.70 -1.91
C GLY A 40 13.45 -2.33 -0.60
N CYS A 41 12.31 -3.03 -0.58
CA CYS A 41 11.76 -3.65 0.61
C CYS A 41 12.01 -5.17 0.62
N ALA A 42 11.75 -5.82 1.76
CA ALA A 42 11.94 -7.26 1.90
C ALA A 42 10.96 -8.05 1.01
N GLU A 43 11.39 -9.23 0.54
CA GLU A 43 10.59 -10.12 -0.29
C GLU A 43 9.19 -10.39 0.32
N ARG A 44 8.16 -10.39 -0.54
CA ARG A 44 6.74 -10.63 -0.23
C ARG A 44 6.10 -9.54 0.61
N MET A 45 6.70 -8.36 0.74
CA MET A 45 6.11 -7.27 1.52
C MET A 45 4.91 -6.68 0.79
N VAL A 46 5.02 -6.41 -0.52
CA VAL A 46 3.91 -6.01 -1.38
C VAL A 46 2.77 -7.01 -1.30
N SER A 47 3.06 -8.32 -1.36
CA SER A 47 2.04 -9.37 -1.18
C SER A 47 1.27 -9.22 0.13
N LYS A 48 1.97 -8.99 1.25
CA LYS A 48 1.36 -8.77 2.57
C LYS A 48 0.49 -7.51 2.63
N TRP A 49 0.90 -6.44 1.96
CA TRP A 49 0.09 -5.21 1.87
C TRP A 49 -1.14 -5.40 0.98
N GLU A 50 -1.00 -6.01 -0.19
CA GLU A 50 -2.09 -6.20 -1.15
C GLU A 50 -3.21 -7.11 -0.65
N CYS A 51 -2.89 -8.09 0.19
CA CYS A 51 -3.88 -8.95 0.85
C CYS A 51 -4.35 -8.42 2.21
N GLY A 52 -3.86 -7.28 2.67
CA GLY A 52 -4.24 -6.69 3.95
C GLY A 52 -3.73 -7.43 5.19
N ARG A 53 -2.78 -8.37 5.05
CA ARG A 53 -2.13 -9.02 6.20
C ARG A 53 -1.27 -8.07 7.01
N HIS A 54 -0.73 -7.04 6.37
CA HIS A 54 0.03 -5.96 7.00
C HIS A 54 -0.42 -4.62 6.43
N ALA A 55 -0.57 -3.62 7.30
CA ALA A 55 -0.74 -2.24 6.86
C ALA A 55 0.64 -1.62 6.57
N PRO A 56 0.83 -0.93 5.43
CA PRO A 56 2.02 -0.10 5.24
C PRO A 56 1.99 1.10 6.18
N THR A 57 3.16 1.63 6.53
CA THR A 57 3.23 2.96 7.17
C THR A 57 2.82 4.04 6.17
N LEU A 58 2.53 5.27 6.63
CA LEU A 58 2.21 6.38 5.73
C LEU A 58 3.33 6.64 4.71
N GLY A 59 4.60 6.67 5.16
CA GLY A 59 5.75 6.88 4.25
C GLY A 59 5.88 5.77 3.21
N THR A 60 5.67 4.52 3.63
CA THR A 60 5.64 3.36 2.72
C THR A 60 4.51 3.45 1.70
N LEU A 61 3.32 3.92 2.13
CA LEU A 61 2.18 4.09 1.24
C LEU A 61 2.44 5.15 0.17
N VAL A 62 3.09 6.26 0.54
CA VAL A 62 3.52 7.31 -0.40
C VAL A 62 4.54 6.76 -1.39
N ALA A 63 5.60 6.10 -0.92
CA ALA A 63 6.62 5.50 -1.79
C ALA A 63 6.04 4.46 -2.75
N TRP A 64 5.08 3.65 -2.27
CA TRP A 64 4.36 2.70 -3.10
C TRP A 64 3.57 3.40 -4.22
N ALA A 65 2.85 4.48 -3.91
CA ALA A 65 2.16 5.25 -4.94
C ALA A 65 3.14 5.82 -5.98
N GLU A 66 4.24 6.42 -5.54
CA GLU A 66 5.26 7.02 -6.41
C GLU A 66 5.94 5.98 -7.32
N ALA A 67 6.26 4.79 -6.80
CA ALA A 67 6.80 3.69 -7.58
C ALA A 67 5.86 3.23 -8.71
N LEU A 68 4.56 3.50 -8.58
CA LEU A 68 3.53 3.20 -9.58
C LEU A 68 3.17 4.40 -10.47
N GLY A 69 3.89 5.52 -10.32
CA GLY A 69 3.64 6.77 -11.03
C GLY A 69 2.34 7.48 -10.58
N LEU A 70 1.95 7.29 -9.31
CA LEU A 70 0.81 7.93 -8.69
C LEU A 70 1.28 8.94 -7.63
N ARG A 71 0.37 9.82 -7.22
CA ARG A 71 0.53 10.75 -6.11
C ARG A 71 -0.66 10.63 -5.17
N ILE A 72 -0.42 10.76 -3.87
CA ILE A 72 -1.46 10.86 -2.85
C ILE A 72 -1.77 12.34 -2.62
N GLU A 73 -3.05 12.70 -2.70
CA GLU A 73 -3.55 14.04 -2.36
C GLU A 73 -4.53 13.94 -1.20
N LEU A 74 -4.37 14.80 -0.21
CA LEU A 74 -5.32 14.96 0.89
C LEU A 74 -6.17 16.20 0.62
N ARG A 75 -7.46 16.10 0.88
CA ARG A 75 -8.40 17.23 0.78
C ARG A 75 -9.15 17.34 2.09
N GLU A 76 -9.20 18.54 2.64
CA GLU A 76 -10.04 18.83 3.79
C GLU A 76 -11.50 18.81 3.36
N GLN A 77 -12.31 18.01 4.05
CA GLN A 77 -13.76 18.06 3.90
C GLN A 77 -14.24 19.31 4.66
N HIS A 78 -14.37 20.43 3.97
CA HIS A 78 -15.17 21.54 4.48
C HIS A 78 -16.64 21.20 4.22
N GLY A 79 -17.45 21.19 5.29
CA GLY A 79 -18.90 21.06 5.23
C GLY A 79 -19.56 22.29 4.64
#